data_AF-A0A957UP55-F1
#
_entry.id   AF-A0A957UP55-F1
#
_cell.length_a   1.000
_cell.length_b   1.000
_cell.length_c   1.000
_cell.angle_alpha   90.00
_cell.angle_beta   90.00
_cell.angle_gamma   90.00
#
_symmetry.space_group_name_H-M   'P 1'
#
loop_
_entity.id
_entity.type
_entity.pdbx_description
1 polymer ?
#
loop_
_entity_poly.entity_id
_entity_poly.type
_entity_poly.pdbx_seq_one_letter_code
_entity_poly.pdbx_strand_id
1 'polypeptide(L)'
;MTLFGKLVRIIAPPGTSRAQLPYLAGEAYRVWRREGFRKVVKYSSAIMRSHWKGFLTERGLIARPYSYADWIVDHELSAEEIDGQRQSASNFGCQPFFSIITPVYNPPPAILQETINSVLNQTYPHWELILVNG
;
A
#
# COMPACT_ATOMS: atom_id res chain seq x y z
N MET A 1 -29.10 -28.80 -24.25
CA MET A 1 -28.51 -27.47 -23.90
C MET A 1 -29.63 -26.52 -23.50
N THR A 2 -29.69 -26.14 -22.23
CA THR A 2 -30.80 -25.41 -21.63
C THR A 2 -30.79 -23.91 -21.98
N LEU A 3 -31.98 -23.34 -22.23
CA LEU A 3 -32.22 -21.92 -22.55
C LEU A 3 -31.54 -20.93 -21.59
N PHE A 4 -31.36 -21.36 -20.33
CA PHE A 4 -30.69 -20.59 -19.28
C PHE A 4 -29.23 -20.25 -19.61
N GLY A 5 -28.49 -21.16 -20.26
CA GLY A 5 -27.09 -20.95 -20.62
C GLY A 5 -26.86 -19.91 -21.73
N LYS A 6 -27.86 -19.70 -22.60
CA LYS A 6 -27.81 -18.65 -23.63
C LYS A 6 -28.07 -17.26 -23.03
N LEU A 7 -28.98 -17.16 -22.07
CA LEU A 7 -29.34 -15.90 -21.42
C LEU A 7 -28.17 -15.32 -20.58
N VAL A 8 -27.44 -16.20 -19.88
CA VAL A 8 -26.28 -15.82 -19.06
C VAL A 8 -25.14 -15.23 -19.91
N ARG A 9 -24.90 -15.78 -21.10
CA ARG A 9 -23.86 -15.27 -22.02
C ARG A 9 -24.17 -13.90 -22.63
N ILE A 10 -25.45 -13.55 -22.76
CA ILE A 10 -25.89 -12.25 -23.30
C ILE A 10 -25.73 -11.15 -22.24
N ILE A 11 -25.99 -11.47 -20.97
CA ILE A 11 -25.89 -10.52 -19.85
C ILE A 11 -24.43 -10.39 -19.38
N ALA A 12 -23.61 -11.45 -19.52
CA ALA A 12 -22.23 -11.51 -19.04
C ALA A 12 -21.31 -12.24 -20.05
N PRO A 13 -20.81 -11.55 -21.09
CA PRO A 13 -19.86 -12.12 -22.03
C PRO A 13 -18.49 -12.39 -21.36
N PRO A 14 -17.81 -13.50 -21.73
CA PRO A 14 -16.52 -13.88 -21.14
C PRO A 14 -15.44 -12.83 -21.47
N GLY A 15 -14.62 -12.47 -20.47
CA GLY A 15 -13.56 -11.46 -20.60
C GLY A 15 -13.92 -10.06 -20.08
N THR A 16 -15.10 -9.86 -19.49
CA THR A 16 -15.51 -8.60 -18.85
C THR A 16 -15.67 -8.76 -17.34
N SER A 17 -15.58 -7.68 -16.55
CA SER A 17 -15.87 -7.71 -15.09
C SER A 17 -17.28 -8.22 -14.76
N ARG A 18 -18.17 -8.31 -15.75
CA ARG A 18 -19.53 -8.85 -15.65
C ARG A 18 -19.57 -10.40 -15.69
N ALA A 19 -18.49 -11.06 -16.11
CA ALA A 19 -18.36 -12.53 -16.09
C ALA A 19 -18.38 -13.13 -14.68
N GLN A 20 -18.15 -12.30 -13.65
CA GLN A 20 -18.20 -12.70 -12.24
C GLN A 20 -19.63 -12.66 -11.64
N LEU A 21 -20.59 -12.02 -12.31
CA LEU A 21 -21.98 -11.87 -11.84
C LEU A 21 -22.67 -13.19 -11.48
N PRO A 22 -22.57 -14.28 -12.28
CA PRO A 22 -23.20 -15.55 -11.90
C PRO A 22 -22.54 -16.20 -10.67
N TYR A 23 -21.23 -16.04 -10.49
CA TYR A 23 -20.52 -16.51 -9.29
C TYR A 23 -20.93 -15.70 -8.05
N LEU A 24 -20.94 -14.37 -8.16
CA LEU A 24 -21.35 -13.46 -7.09
C LEU A 24 -22.82 -13.65 -6.69
N ALA A 25 -23.69 -13.91 -7.67
CA ALA A 25 -25.09 -14.26 -7.40
C ALA A 25 -25.21 -15.58 -6.63
N GLY A 26 -24.39 -16.58 -6.98
CA GLY A 26 -24.33 -17.86 -6.27
C GLY A 26 -23.84 -17.72 -4.83
N GLU A 27 -22.77 -16.94 -4.59
CA GLU A 27 -22.26 -16.64 -3.24
C GLU A 27 -23.27 -15.83 -2.42
N ALA A 28 -23.87 -14.80 -2.99
CA ALA A 28 -24.89 -14.00 -2.32
C ALA A 28 -26.10 -14.84 -1.93
N TYR A 29 -26.55 -15.74 -2.80
CA TYR A 29 -27.63 -16.69 -2.50
C TYR A 29 -27.24 -17.69 -1.40
N ARG A 30 -26.00 -18.18 -1.41
CA ARG A 30 -25.49 -19.09 -0.37
C ARG A 30 -25.45 -18.43 1.00
N VAL A 31 -24.94 -17.20 1.07
CA VAL A 31 -24.90 -16.40 2.31
C VAL A 31 -26.33 -16.07 2.78
N TRP A 32 -27.23 -15.71 1.85
CA TRP A 32 -28.63 -15.47 2.18
C TRP A 32 -29.31 -16.70 2.81
N ARG A 33 -29.09 -17.89 2.24
CA ARG A 33 -29.69 -19.15 2.71
C ARG A 33 -29.13 -19.65 4.04
N ARG A 34 -27.84 -19.42 4.34
CA ARG A 34 -27.22 -19.85 5.60
C ARG A 34 -27.37 -18.85 6.73
N GLU A 35 -27.28 -17.55 6.44
CA GLU A 35 -27.08 -16.52 7.46
C GLU A 35 -28.06 -15.34 7.36
N GLY A 36 -28.94 -15.35 6.35
CA GLY A 36 -30.00 -14.36 6.19
C GLY A 36 -29.60 -13.08 5.43
N PHE A 37 -30.62 -12.33 4.98
CA PHE A 37 -30.47 -11.17 4.10
C PHE A 37 -29.66 -10.02 4.71
N ARG A 38 -29.72 -9.87 6.04
CA ARG A 38 -28.99 -8.82 6.78
C ARG A 38 -27.48 -8.90 6.52
N LYS A 39 -26.90 -10.09 6.43
CA LYS A 39 -25.46 -10.22 6.15
C LYS A 39 -25.12 -9.93 4.69
N VAL A 40 -25.96 -10.34 3.74
CA VAL A 40 -25.78 -9.98 2.31
C VAL A 40 -25.75 -8.46 2.14
N VAL A 41 -26.67 -7.75 2.78
CA VAL A 41 -26.69 -6.27 2.80
C VAL A 41 -25.47 -5.70 3.51
N LYS A 42 -25.03 -6.29 4.62
CA LYS A 42 -23.83 -5.84 5.34
C LYS A 42 -22.58 -5.93 4.45
N TYR A 43 -22.33 -7.08 3.81
CA TYR A 43 -21.18 -7.29 2.94
C TYR A 43 -21.26 -6.43 1.66
N SER A 44 -22.42 -6.34 1.02
CA SER A 44 -22.59 -5.49 -0.17
C SER A 44 -22.44 -4.01 0.16
N SER A 45 -22.95 -3.55 1.30
CA SER A 45 -22.79 -2.15 1.74
C SER A 45 -21.33 -1.78 2.06
N ALA A 46 -20.50 -2.74 2.47
CA ALA A 46 -19.08 -2.51 2.72
C ALA A 46 -18.30 -2.36 1.40
N ILE A 47 -18.58 -3.25 0.44
CA ILE A 47 -18.00 -3.19 -0.91
C ILE A 47 -18.42 -1.89 -1.61
N MET A 48 -19.72 -1.55 -1.54
CA MET A 48 -20.27 -0.34 -2.15
C MET A 48 -19.69 0.93 -1.53
N ARG A 49 -19.45 0.95 -0.21
CA ARG A 49 -18.76 2.07 0.48
C ARG A 49 -17.33 2.29 -0.02
N SER A 50 -16.56 1.21 -0.24
CA SER A 50 -15.18 1.32 -0.74
C SER A 50 -15.13 1.81 -2.19
N HIS A 51 -15.97 1.24 -3.06
CA HIS A 51 -16.03 1.65 -4.47
C HIS A 51 -16.56 3.07 -4.65
N TRP A 52 -17.59 3.48 -3.91
CA TRP A 52 -18.10 4.86 -3.98
C TRP A 52 -17.09 5.88 -3.46
N LYS A 53 -16.32 5.58 -2.39
CA LYS A 53 -15.27 6.50 -1.93
C LYS A 53 -14.21 6.75 -2.99
N GLY A 54 -13.70 5.70 -3.64
CA GLY A 54 -12.73 5.84 -4.74
C GLY A 54 -13.28 6.69 -5.89
N PHE A 55 -14.49 6.36 -6.35
CA PHE A 55 -15.18 7.09 -7.42
C PHE A 55 -15.46 8.57 -7.09
N LEU A 56 -15.87 8.88 -5.86
CA LEU A 56 -16.08 10.27 -5.42
C LEU A 56 -14.77 11.05 -5.34
N THR A 57 -13.68 10.37 -4.96
CA THR A 57 -12.33 10.96 -4.91
C THR A 57 -11.81 11.28 -6.32
N GLU A 58 -11.95 10.34 -7.28
CA GLU A 58 -11.57 10.56 -8.68
C GLU A 58 -12.34 11.70 -9.36
N ARG A 59 -13.60 11.91 -8.95
CA ARG A 59 -14.44 13.01 -9.44
C ARG A 59 -14.21 14.34 -8.70
N GLY A 60 -13.29 14.38 -7.73
CA GLY A 60 -13.01 15.59 -6.94
C GLY A 60 -14.14 16.02 -6.02
N LEU A 61 -15.11 15.15 -5.76
CA LEU A 61 -16.25 15.44 -4.87
C LEU A 61 -15.87 15.28 -3.39
N ILE A 62 -14.79 14.55 -3.10
CA ILE A 62 -14.16 14.45 -1.79
C ILE A 62 -12.63 14.50 -1.96
N ALA A 63 -11.92 15.06 -0.98
CA ALA A 63 -10.46 15.14 -1.01
C ALA A 63 -9.83 13.73 -0.99
N ARG A 64 -8.77 13.56 -1.78
CA ARG A 64 -7.94 12.35 -1.73
C ARG A 64 -7.28 12.26 -0.33
N PRO A 65 -7.20 11.06 0.27
CA PRO A 65 -6.49 10.89 1.52
C PRO A 65 -5.01 11.28 1.36
N TYR A 66 -4.47 11.98 2.37
CA TYR A 66 -3.05 12.31 2.47
C TYR A 66 -2.21 11.03 2.41
N SER A 67 -1.33 10.95 1.42
CA SER A 67 -0.53 9.76 1.14
C SER A 67 0.91 9.95 1.59
N TYR A 68 1.64 8.85 1.74
CA TYR A 68 3.06 8.89 2.10
C TYR A 68 3.90 9.68 1.07
N ALA A 69 3.50 9.66 -0.20
CA ALA A 69 4.15 10.47 -1.23
C ALA A 69 3.96 11.97 -1.00
N ASP A 70 2.78 12.40 -0.52
CA ASP A 70 2.54 13.81 -0.18
C ASP A 70 3.40 14.20 1.03
N TRP A 71 3.50 13.33 2.03
CA TRP A 71 4.39 13.53 3.18
C TRP A 71 5.85 13.69 2.78
N ILE A 72 6.36 12.86 1.86
CA ILE A 72 7.73 13.01 1.34
C ILE A 72 7.90 14.40 0.74
N VAL A 73 7.03 14.83 -0.16
CA VAL A 73 7.16 16.16 -0.79
C VAL A 73 7.17 17.28 0.23
N ASP A 74 6.35 17.18 1.28
CA ASP A 74 6.24 18.19 2.33
C ASP A 74 7.42 18.19 3.31
N HIS A 75 8.19 17.09 3.40
CA HIS A 75 9.22 16.88 4.45
C HIS A 75 10.61 16.50 3.91
N GLU A 76 10.76 16.34 2.60
CA GLU A 76 12.04 16.02 1.97
C GLU A 76 12.99 17.21 2.08
N LEU A 77 14.18 16.94 2.62
CA LEU A 77 15.18 17.97 2.88
C LEU A 77 15.84 18.41 1.59
N SER A 78 16.06 19.72 1.46
CA SER A 78 16.91 20.29 0.43
C SER A 78 18.38 19.94 0.66
N ALA A 79 19.19 20.03 -0.40
CA ALA A 79 20.63 19.80 -0.30
C ALA A 79 21.31 20.73 0.73
N GLU A 80 20.86 21.99 0.82
CA GLU A 80 21.38 22.98 1.78
C GLU A 80 21.06 22.57 3.23
N GLU A 81 19.86 22.07 3.48
CA GLU A 81 19.47 21.57 4.82
C GLU A 81 20.26 20.32 5.21
N ILE A 82 20.53 19.43 4.26
CA ILE A 82 21.39 18.25 4.46
C ILE A 82 22.80 18.67 4.87
N ASP A 83 23.38 19.68 4.19
CA ASP A 83 24.69 20.21 4.57
C ASP A 83 24.66 20.92 5.93
N GLY A 84 23.59 21.64 6.23
CA GLY A 84 23.35 22.23 7.55
C GLY A 84 23.26 21.18 8.67
N GLN A 85 22.67 20.02 8.39
CA GLN A 85 22.65 18.90 9.34
C GLN A 85 24.04 18.33 9.60
N ARG A 86 24.89 18.18 8.58
CA ARG A 86 26.28 17.71 8.76
C ARG A 86 27.08 18.65 9.66
N GLN A 87 26.95 19.96 9.45
CA GLN A 87 27.60 20.97 10.29
C GLN A 87 27.03 20.98 11.71
N SER A 88 25.72 20.79 11.86
CA SER A 88 25.08 20.74 13.17
C SER A 88 25.53 19.50 13.95
N ALA A 89 25.60 18.35 13.28
CA ALA A 89 26.06 17.08 13.85
C ALA A 89 27.48 17.17 14.44
N SER A 90 28.41 17.89 13.78
CA SER A 90 29.76 18.09 14.32
C SER A 90 29.77 18.95 15.59
N ASN A 91 28.75 19.77 15.80
CA ASN A 91 28.66 20.73 16.90
C ASN A 91 27.83 20.23 18.10
N PHE A 92 27.34 18.98 18.05
CA PHE A 92 26.63 18.41 19.19
C PHE A 92 27.56 18.30 20.40
N GLY A 93 27.06 18.74 21.57
CA GLY A 93 27.83 18.68 22.82
C GLY A 93 28.15 17.25 23.28
N CYS A 94 27.40 16.26 22.78
CA CYS A 94 27.72 14.85 22.88
C CYS A 94 27.64 14.20 21.50
N GLN A 95 28.55 13.28 21.23
CA GLN A 95 28.60 12.54 19.96
C GLN A 95 28.35 11.05 20.23
N PRO A 96 27.08 10.63 20.39
CA PRO A 96 26.77 9.24 20.65
C PRO A 96 27.12 8.36 19.45
N PHE A 97 27.85 7.27 19.68
CA PHE A 97 28.04 6.22 18.70
C PHE A 97 26.91 5.21 18.80
N PHE A 98 26.29 4.85 17.68
CA PHE A 98 25.19 3.88 17.64
C PHE A 98 25.31 2.90 16.47
N SER A 99 24.66 1.75 16.61
CA SER A 99 24.66 0.69 15.61
C SER A 99 23.30 0.58 14.95
N ILE A 100 23.27 0.54 13.61
CA ILE A 100 22.09 0.24 12.81
C ILE A 100 22.13 -1.25 12.49
N ILE A 101 21.20 -2.02 13.08
CA ILE A 101 21.13 -3.46 12.89
C ILE A 101 20.05 -3.76 11.84
N THR A 102 20.45 -4.32 10.71
CA THR A 102 19.56 -4.62 9.58
C THR A 102 19.53 -6.12 9.33
N PRO A 103 18.40 -6.82 9.58
CA PRO A 103 18.25 -8.21 9.19
C PRO A 103 18.15 -8.34 7.66
N VAL A 104 18.87 -9.29 7.11
CA VAL A 104 18.95 -9.56 5.67
C VAL A 104 18.52 -11.01 5.43
N TYR A 105 17.37 -11.17 4.77
CA TYR A 105 16.85 -12.49 4.38
C TYR A 105 16.55 -12.53 2.88
N ASN A 106 17.50 -13.05 2.12
CA ASN A 106 17.45 -13.21 0.65
C ASN A 106 16.77 -12.05 -0.12
N PRO A 107 17.13 -10.76 0.13
CA PRO A 107 16.58 -9.67 -0.66
C PRO A 107 17.15 -9.72 -2.09
N PRO A 108 16.43 -9.16 -3.08
CA PRO A 108 17.02 -8.90 -4.37
C PRO A 108 18.29 -8.04 -4.21
N PRO A 109 19.42 -8.39 -4.87
CA PRO A 109 20.70 -7.69 -4.67
C PRO A 109 20.62 -6.17 -4.88
N ALA A 110 19.83 -5.72 -5.86
CA ALA A 110 19.62 -4.30 -6.13
C ALA A 110 19.00 -3.56 -4.94
N ILE A 111 18.02 -4.17 -4.28
CA ILE A 111 17.32 -3.57 -3.12
C ILE A 111 18.26 -3.50 -1.91
N LEU A 112 19.07 -4.54 -1.69
CA LEU A 112 20.07 -4.52 -0.63
C LEU A 112 21.11 -3.41 -0.86
N GLN A 113 21.55 -3.24 -2.10
CA GLN A 113 22.49 -2.17 -2.47
C GLN A 113 21.90 -0.78 -2.25
N GLU A 114 20.64 -0.54 -2.67
CA GLU A 114 19.95 0.72 -2.41
C GLU A 114 19.78 1.00 -0.92
N THR A 115 19.47 -0.03 -0.13
CA THR A 115 19.36 0.07 1.33
C THR A 115 20.69 0.47 1.95
N ILE A 116 21.79 -0.19 1.56
CA ILE A 116 23.13 0.13 2.06
C ILE A 116 23.52 1.56 1.68
N ASN A 117 23.29 1.97 0.43
CA ASN A 117 23.59 3.32 -0.03
C ASN A 117 22.77 4.38 0.74
N SER A 118 21.51 4.10 1.06
CA SER A 118 20.68 5.01 1.87
C SER A 118 21.25 5.20 3.27
N VAL A 119 21.75 4.14 3.91
CA VAL A 119 22.39 4.21 5.23
C VAL A 119 23.76 4.86 5.17
N LEU A 120 24.55 4.63 4.11
CA LEU A 120 25.86 5.28 3.96
C LEU A 120 25.75 6.80 3.78
N ASN A 121 24.62 7.29 3.27
CA ASN A 121 24.39 8.72 3.01
C ASN A 121 23.82 9.49 4.21
N GLN A 122 23.85 8.94 5.43
CA GLN A 122 23.43 9.65 6.64
C GLN A 122 24.30 10.89 6.91
N THR A 123 23.69 11.93 7.49
CA THR A 123 24.37 13.20 7.80
C THR A 123 25.21 13.16 9.08
N TYR A 124 24.88 12.24 9.99
CA TYR A 124 25.62 12.02 11.23
C TYR A 124 26.75 11.00 11.00
N PRO A 125 28.00 11.24 11.47
CA PRO A 125 29.15 10.39 11.12
C PRO A 125 29.42 9.23 12.08
N HIS A 126 28.91 9.25 13.32
CA HIS A 126 29.31 8.29 14.35
C HIS A 126 28.33 7.12 14.46
N TRP A 127 28.39 6.22 13.48
CA TRP A 127 27.56 5.01 13.47
C TRP A 127 28.27 3.84 12.78
N GLU A 128 27.73 2.64 13.00
CA GLU A 128 28.06 1.43 12.23
C GLU A 128 26.80 0.74 11.70
N LEU A 129 26.91 0.07 10.56
CA LEU A 129 25.83 -0.76 9.99
C LEU A 129 26.21 -2.22 10.13
N ILE A 130 25.36 -2.97 10.83
CA ILE A 130 25.49 -4.40 11.05
C ILE A 130 24.41 -5.11 10.22
N LEU A 131 24.85 -5.87 9.22
CA LEU A 131 23.97 -6.73 8.43
C LEU A 131 23.91 -8.11 9.08
N VAL A 132 22.71 -8.49 9.53
CA VAL A 132 22.48 -9.80 10.17
C VAL A 132 21.89 -10.74 9.14
N ASN A 133 22.65 -11.74 8.72
CA ASN A 133 22.16 -12.78 7.83
C ASN A 133 21.25 -13.74 8.62
N GLY A 134 20.02 -13.93 8.12
CA GLY A 134 19.00 -14.80 8.73
C GLY A 134 18.80 -16.13 8.01
#